data_AF-A0A1I5XI69-F1
#
_entry.id   AF-A0A1I5XI69-F1
#
_cell.length_a   1.000
_cell.length_b   1.000
_cell.length_c   1.000
_cell.angle_alpha   90.00
_cell.angle_beta   90.00
_cell.angle_gamma   90.00
#
_symmetry.space_group_name_H-M   'P 1'
#
loop_
_entity.id
_entity.type
_entity.pdbx_description
1 polymer ?
#
loop_
_entity_poly.entity_id
_entity_poly.type
_entity_poly.pdbx_seq_one_letter_code
_entity_poly.pdbx_strand_id
1 'polypeptide(L)'
;MTELTHAAAAIHDCPPHSVGAVLAALRAYGYLYDGEDAADVLHVGTWLEADPESHRMGRDFAHAMMESAPDAAFTAYDAPRDGELGEVNTYVPDLGLFNAPCGADAEPMFRRSELLKLAAQPAADRDRALRLPWLNATSRMPGRTVAGPPRLVARWTLGGPIVVPDDTHADLVAPGPIATEERAREALARLGFAQGPDWRAPGGSCWPTSTAAPATAA
;
A
#
# COMPACT_ATOMS: atom_id res chain seq x y z
N MET A 1 6.50 -26.42 19.54
CA MET A 1 6.01 -25.95 18.23
C MET A 1 6.06 -24.44 18.29
N THR A 2 7.04 -23.83 17.64
CA THR A 2 7.25 -22.38 17.66
C THR A 2 6.39 -21.81 16.53
N GLU A 3 5.24 -21.23 16.87
CA GLU A 3 4.47 -20.41 15.93
C GLU A 3 5.29 -19.15 15.65
N LEU A 4 5.90 -19.09 14.46
CA LEU A 4 6.69 -17.96 13.99
C LEU A 4 5.75 -16.99 13.27
N THR A 5 4.84 -16.32 13.99
CA THR A 5 4.18 -15.14 13.41
C THR A 5 5.11 -13.96 13.67
N HIS A 6 5.84 -13.49 12.66
CA HIS A 6 6.87 -12.45 12.83
C HIS A 6 6.35 -11.03 12.61
N ALA A 7 5.38 -10.84 11.70
CA ALA A 7 4.60 -9.62 11.58
C ALA A 7 3.26 -9.93 10.90
N ALA A 8 2.23 -9.13 11.17
CA ALA A 8 0.95 -9.21 10.49
C ALA A 8 0.34 -7.81 10.29
N ALA A 9 -0.45 -7.65 9.23
CA ALA A 9 -1.17 -6.42 8.96
C ALA A 9 -2.62 -6.71 8.58
N ALA A 10 -3.54 -5.84 9.00
CA ALA A 10 -4.94 -5.87 8.59
C ALA A 10 -5.30 -4.49 8.03
N ILE A 11 -5.84 -4.46 6.82
CA ILE A 11 -6.45 -3.25 6.27
C ILE A 11 -7.92 -3.25 6.69
N HIS A 12 -8.36 -2.23 7.40
CA HIS A 12 -9.74 -2.10 7.90
C HIS A 12 -10.62 -1.30 6.95
N ASP A 13 -10.05 -0.33 6.26
CA ASP A 13 -10.75 0.45 5.25
C ASP A 13 -9.77 0.91 4.17
N CYS A 14 -10.22 0.89 2.92
CA CYS A 14 -9.44 1.38 1.80
C CYS A 14 -10.40 1.90 0.72
N PRO A 15 -10.27 3.18 0.31
CA PRO A 15 -11.02 3.68 -0.83
C PRO A 15 -10.41 3.13 -2.15
N PRO A 16 -11.22 3.00 -3.22
CA PRO A 16 -10.77 2.39 -4.48
C PRO A 16 -9.47 3.00 -5.03
N HIS A 17 -9.32 4.33 -5.01
CA HIS A 17 -8.14 5.01 -5.55
C HIS A 17 -6.83 4.68 -4.81
N SER A 18 -6.92 4.23 -3.56
CA SER A 18 -5.75 3.87 -2.73
C SER A 18 -5.36 2.40 -2.84
N VAL A 19 -6.19 1.54 -3.46
CA VAL A 19 -5.95 0.08 -3.52
C VAL A 19 -4.58 -0.25 -4.11
N GLY A 20 -4.19 0.41 -5.21
CA GLY A 20 -2.90 0.18 -5.84
C GLY A 20 -1.71 0.49 -4.93
N ALA A 21 -1.77 1.61 -4.19
CA ALA A 21 -0.74 2.00 -3.24
C ALA A 21 -0.67 1.03 -2.05
N VAL A 22 -1.82 0.61 -1.51
CA VAL A 22 -1.88 -0.37 -0.42
C VAL A 22 -1.31 -1.72 -0.86
N LEU A 23 -1.70 -2.23 -2.04
CA LEU A 23 -1.16 -3.49 -2.56
C LEU A 23 0.35 -3.40 -2.83
N ALA A 24 0.85 -2.27 -3.32
CA ALA A 24 2.28 -2.05 -3.49
C ALA A 24 3.04 -2.07 -2.15
N ALA A 25 2.50 -1.41 -1.12
CA ALA A 25 3.09 -1.43 0.22
C ALA A 25 3.07 -2.85 0.81
N LEU A 26 1.94 -3.56 0.74
CA LEU A 26 1.85 -4.93 1.24
C LEU A 26 2.89 -5.86 0.60
N ARG A 27 3.14 -5.74 -0.71
CA ARG A 27 4.20 -6.50 -1.40
C ARG A 27 5.60 -6.10 -0.96
N ALA A 28 5.88 -4.80 -0.93
CA ALA A 28 7.21 -4.28 -0.56
C ALA A 28 7.65 -4.72 0.84
N TYR A 29 6.67 -4.98 1.71
CA TYR A 29 6.87 -5.39 3.10
C TYR A 29 6.58 -6.88 3.34
N GLY A 30 6.40 -7.69 2.28
CA GLY A 30 6.29 -9.14 2.38
C GLY A 30 4.96 -9.68 2.90
N TYR A 31 3.91 -8.86 2.99
CA TYR A 31 2.54 -9.29 3.36
C TYR A 31 1.76 -9.91 2.21
N LEU A 32 2.22 -9.71 0.97
CA LEU A 32 1.65 -10.30 -0.23
C LEU A 32 2.78 -10.77 -1.15
N TYR A 33 2.60 -11.95 -1.73
CA TYR A 33 3.51 -12.49 -2.75
C TYR A 33 2.98 -12.19 -4.14
N ASP A 34 3.88 -11.91 -5.08
CA ASP A 34 3.54 -11.71 -6.47
C ASP A 34 3.12 -13.04 -7.12
N GLY A 35 1.82 -13.17 -7.41
CA GLY A 35 1.31 -14.11 -8.41
C GLY A 35 1.25 -13.44 -9.78
N GLU A 36 1.42 -14.22 -10.86
CA GLU A 36 1.48 -13.72 -12.26
C GLU A 36 0.24 -12.92 -12.71
N ASP A 37 -0.87 -12.97 -11.96
CA ASP A 37 -2.10 -12.19 -12.21
C ASP A 37 -2.67 -11.64 -10.89
N ALA A 38 -1.89 -10.90 -10.11
CA ALA A 38 -2.42 -10.23 -8.92
C ALA A 38 -3.42 -9.14 -9.34
N ALA A 39 -4.69 -9.52 -9.45
CA ALA A 39 -5.80 -8.62 -9.69
C ALA A 39 -5.70 -7.39 -8.75
N ASP A 40 -6.03 -6.20 -9.24
CA ASP A 40 -6.09 -4.97 -8.44
C ASP A 40 -7.28 -5.02 -7.47
N VAL A 41 -7.29 -6.02 -6.61
CA VAL A 41 -8.39 -6.38 -5.73
C VAL A 41 -7.81 -6.57 -4.34
N LEU A 42 -8.25 -5.74 -3.41
CA LEU A 42 -7.85 -5.78 -2.01
C LEU A 42 -8.96 -6.40 -1.16
N HIS A 43 -8.60 -7.40 -0.37
CA HIS A 43 -9.46 -7.94 0.68
C HIS A 43 -9.22 -7.16 1.98
N VAL A 44 -10.25 -6.44 2.40
CA VAL A 44 -10.28 -5.61 3.60
C VAL A 44 -10.93 -6.41 4.74
N GLY A 45 -10.44 -6.23 5.96
CA GLY A 45 -10.92 -6.89 7.18
C GLY A 45 -10.26 -8.23 7.47
N THR A 46 -9.22 -8.60 6.72
CA THR A 46 -8.44 -9.84 6.92
C THR A 46 -7.03 -9.52 7.38
N TRP A 47 -6.51 -10.35 8.28
CA TRP A 47 -5.10 -10.32 8.64
C TRP A 47 -4.26 -10.99 7.53
N LEU A 48 -3.20 -10.30 7.14
CA LEU A 48 -2.17 -10.73 6.21
C LEU A 48 -0.90 -10.96 7.03
N GLU A 49 -0.37 -12.17 6.99
CA GLU A 49 0.89 -12.50 7.65
C GLU A 49 2.05 -12.13 6.73
N ALA A 50 3.08 -11.50 7.29
CA ALA A 50 4.30 -11.23 6.55
C ALA A 50 5.10 -12.51 6.35
N ASP A 51 5.92 -12.53 5.30
CA ASP A 51 6.96 -13.54 5.12
C ASP A 51 7.79 -13.68 6.40
N PRO A 52 8.07 -14.90 6.88
CA PRO A 52 8.86 -15.12 8.10
C PRO A 52 10.24 -14.47 8.10
N GLU A 53 10.84 -14.24 6.93
CA GLU A 53 12.13 -13.55 6.75
C GLU A 53 11.99 -12.02 6.79
N SER A 54 10.77 -11.49 6.60
CA SER A 54 10.44 -10.07 6.73
C SER A 54 10.31 -9.70 8.20
N HIS A 55 11.44 -9.41 8.85
CA HIS A 55 11.50 -9.10 10.27
C HIS A 55 11.28 -7.60 10.56
N ARG A 56 10.41 -7.29 11.55
CA ARG A 56 10.25 -5.97 12.18
C ARG A 56 10.02 -4.82 11.21
N MET A 57 8.98 -4.97 10.40
CA MET A 57 8.64 -3.92 9.45
C MET A 57 7.29 -3.26 9.75
N GLY A 58 6.56 -3.65 10.80
CA GLY A 58 5.24 -3.10 11.10
C GLY A 58 5.25 -1.58 11.26
N ARG A 59 6.29 -1.02 11.87
CA ARG A 59 6.47 0.44 11.98
C ARG A 59 6.80 1.10 10.63
N ASP A 60 7.75 0.55 9.89
CA ASP A 60 8.17 1.10 8.59
C ASP A 60 7.03 1.00 7.56
N PHE A 61 6.31 -0.13 7.56
CA PHE A 61 5.09 -0.34 6.80
C PHE A 61 4.02 0.68 7.18
N ALA A 62 3.81 0.94 8.49
CA ALA A 62 2.84 1.94 8.93
C ALA A 62 3.19 3.35 8.40
N HIS A 63 4.47 3.74 8.45
CA HIS A 63 4.92 5.00 7.87
C HIS A 63 4.69 5.04 6.35
N ALA A 64 5.10 4.01 5.61
CA ALA A 64 4.91 3.94 4.17
C ALA A 64 3.42 3.97 3.76
N MET A 65 2.55 3.31 4.53
CA MET A 65 1.10 3.34 4.33
C MET A 65 0.50 4.73 4.57
N MET A 66 0.94 5.43 5.62
CA MET A 66 0.47 6.80 5.88
C MET A 66 0.91 7.77 4.78
N GLU A 67 2.07 7.57 4.18
CA GLU A 67 2.57 8.42 3.09
C GLU A 67 1.89 8.12 1.75
N SER A 68 1.73 6.84 1.42
CA SER A 68 1.24 6.40 0.10
C SER A 68 -0.28 6.23 0.01
N ALA A 69 -0.94 5.95 1.13
CA ALA A 69 -2.38 5.72 1.23
C ALA A 69 -2.96 6.37 2.51
N PRO A 70 -2.86 7.70 2.68
CA PRO A 70 -3.27 8.41 3.91
C PRO A 70 -4.76 8.27 4.25
N ASP A 71 -5.60 7.91 3.27
CA ASP A 71 -7.04 7.70 3.42
C ASP A 71 -7.40 6.26 3.85
N ALA A 72 -6.42 5.34 3.89
CA ALA A 72 -6.67 3.96 4.33
C ALA A 72 -6.61 3.85 5.86
N ALA A 73 -7.40 2.93 6.43
CA ALA A 73 -7.31 2.56 7.84
C ALA A 73 -6.68 1.17 7.95
N PHE A 74 -5.71 0.99 8.85
CA PHE A 74 -4.99 -0.28 8.99
C PHE A 74 -4.46 -0.50 10.41
N THR A 75 -4.18 -1.76 10.71
CA THR A 75 -3.34 -2.17 11.84
C THR A 75 -2.14 -2.94 11.29
N ALA A 76 -0.94 -2.63 11.77
CA ALA A 76 0.26 -3.41 11.55
C ALA A 76 0.85 -3.82 12.90
N TYR A 77 1.37 -5.03 12.98
CA TYR A 77 1.81 -5.66 14.21
C TYR A 77 3.10 -6.43 13.96
N ASP A 78 4.09 -6.20 14.81
CA ASP A 78 5.31 -7.01 14.91
C ASP A 78 5.27 -7.81 16.21
N ALA A 79 5.53 -9.11 16.15
CA ALA A 79 5.47 -9.96 17.32
C ALA A 79 6.67 -9.79 18.27
N PRO A 80 6.49 -10.03 19.59
CA PRO A 80 7.59 -10.09 20.55
C PRO A 80 8.64 -11.14 20.16
N ARG A 81 9.91 -10.85 20.45
CA ARG A 81 11.03 -11.78 20.19
C ARG A 81 12.18 -11.56 21.16
N ASP A 82 12.85 -12.66 21.57
CA ASP A 82 14.11 -12.63 22.31
C ASP A 82 14.13 -11.69 23.54
N GLY A 83 13.04 -11.69 24.29
CA GLY A 83 12.89 -10.84 25.50
C GLY A 83 12.51 -9.39 25.22
N GLU A 84 12.34 -9.02 23.95
CA GLU A 84 11.82 -7.72 23.53
C GLU A 84 10.32 -7.81 23.23
N LEU A 85 9.58 -6.75 23.59
CA LEU A 85 8.16 -6.63 23.26
C LEU A 85 7.99 -6.40 21.75
N GLY A 86 6.82 -6.79 21.25
CA GLY A 86 6.39 -6.43 19.90
C GLY A 86 5.97 -4.96 19.83
N GLU A 87 5.55 -4.52 18.65
CA GLU A 87 4.94 -3.20 18.46
C GLU A 87 3.66 -3.33 17.63
N VAL A 88 2.59 -2.66 18.06
CA VAL A 88 1.35 -2.54 17.29
C VAL A 88 1.16 -1.09 16.88
N ASN A 89 0.86 -0.90 15.60
CA ASN A 89 0.62 0.36 14.94
C ASN A 89 -0.81 0.34 14.39
N THR A 90 -1.65 1.31 14.73
CA THR A 90 -3.02 1.41 14.19
C THR A 90 -3.28 2.81 13.73
N TYR A 91 -3.62 2.94 12.46
CA TYR A 91 -3.88 4.21 11.83
C TYR A 91 -5.33 4.27 11.35
N VAL A 92 -5.99 5.37 11.68
CA VAL A 92 -7.31 5.74 11.16
C VAL A 92 -7.19 7.22 10.76
N PRO A 93 -7.56 7.62 9.54
CA PRO A 93 -7.26 8.96 9.01
C PRO A 93 -7.63 10.11 9.95
N ASP A 94 -8.84 10.09 10.52
CA ASP A 94 -9.31 11.16 11.41
C ASP A 94 -8.72 11.11 12.84
N LEU A 95 -8.13 9.97 13.24
CA LEU A 95 -7.59 9.76 14.59
C LEU A 95 -6.06 9.85 14.63
N GLY A 96 -5.40 9.68 13.48
CA GLY A 96 -3.96 9.56 13.33
C GLY A 96 -3.44 8.18 13.71
N LEU A 97 -2.12 8.10 13.96
CA LEU A 97 -1.43 6.87 14.34
C LEU A 97 -1.48 6.67 15.86
N PHE A 98 -1.91 5.48 16.28
CA PHE A 98 -1.66 4.92 17.59
C PHE A 98 -0.49 3.93 17.49
N ASN A 99 0.47 4.01 18.40
CA ASN A 99 1.51 3.00 18.54
C ASN A 99 1.73 2.62 20.01
N ALA A 100 1.99 1.34 20.26
CA ALA A 100 2.34 0.86 21.59
C ALA A 100 3.14 -0.45 21.53
N PRO A 101 3.98 -0.74 22.54
CA PRO A 101 4.51 -2.07 22.75
C PRO A 101 3.36 -3.06 22.90
N CYS A 102 3.49 -4.28 22.37
CA CYS A 102 2.44 -5.28 22.44
C CYS A 102 2.96 -6.68 22.75
N GLY A 103 2.03 -7.56 23.15
CA GLY A 103 2.26 -8.99 23.33
C GLY A 103 2.11 -9.78 22.04
N ALA A 104 2.02 -11.11 22.16
CA ALA A 104 1.91 -12.04 21.03
C ALA A 104 0.59 -11.90 20.23
N ASP A 105 -0.43 -11.29 20.84
CA ASP A 105 -1.78 -11.17 20.26
C ASP A 105 -2.05 -9.76 19.67
N ALA A 106 -1.01 -8.97 19.39
CA ALA A 106 -1.13 -7.56 18.97
C ALA A 106 -1.85 -6.63 19.97
N GLU A 107 -2.02 -7.08 21.22
CA GLU A 107 -2.63 -6.32 22.30
C GLU A 107 -1.60 -5.40 22.97
N PRO A 108 -1.89 -4.08 23.09
CA PRO A 108 -1.01 -3.14 23.77
C PRO A 108 -0.68 -3.57 25.19
N MET A 109 0.60 -3.54 25.54
CA MET A 109 1.11 -3.84 26.88
C MET A 109 1.57 -2.56 27.57
N PHE A 110 1.07 -2.36 28.78
CA PHE A 110 1.42 -1.22 29.62
C PHE A 110 2.10 -1.67 30.90
N ARG A 111 3.14 -0.95 31.31
CA ARG A 111 3.73 -1.14 32.63
C ARG A 111 2.73 -0.70 33.69
N ARG A 112 2.78 -1.34 34.86
CA ARG A 112 1.93 -0.96 36.01
C ARG A 112 2.02 0.53 36.35
N SER A 113 3.22 1.10 36.27
CA SER A 113 3.43 2.53 36.54
C SER A 113 2.77 3.44 35.50
N GLU A 114 2.66 3.01 34.25
CA GLU A 114 1.97 3.74 33.19
C GLU A 114 0.46 3.71 33.41
N LEU A 115 -0.10 2.53 33.73
CA LEU A 115 -1.53 2.40 34.06
C LEU A 115 -1.94 3.27 35.24
N LEU A 116 -1.11 3.35 36.28
CA LEU A 116 -1.37 4.24 37.42
C LEU A 116 -1.37 5.72 37.03
N LYS A 117 -0.49 6.13 36.10
CA LYS A 117 -0.49 7.50 35.57
C LYS A 117 -1.74 7.77 34.73
N LEU A 118 -2.12 6.83 33.87
CA LEU A 118 -3.31 6.93 33.02
C LEU A 118 -4.61 6.99 33.86
N ALA A 119 -4.67 6.28 34.98
CA ALA A 119 -5.82 6.32 35.88
C ALA A 119 -6.08 7.72 36.46
N ALA A 120 -5.05 8.55 36.60
CA ALA A 120 -5.15 9.92 37.09
C ALA A 120 -5.46 10.96 36.00
N GLN A 121 -5.48 10.56 34.72
CA GLN A 121 -5.76 11.45 33.58
C GLN A 121 -7.27 11.61 33.33
N PRO A 122 -7.67 12.68 32.63
CA PRO A 122 -9.03 12.81 32.09
C PRO A 122 -9.44 11.59 31.26
N ALA A 123 -10.73 11.26 31.26
CA ALA A 123 -11.25 10.07 30.59
C ALA A 123 -10.87 10.04 29.09
N ALA A 124 -10.98 11.16 28.39
CA ALA A 124 -10.64 11.24 26.96
C ALA A 124 -9.15 10.92 26.69
N ASP A 125 -8.24 11.44 27.51
CA ASP A 125 -6.80 11.21 27.37
C ASP A 125 -6.43 9.76 27.68
N ARG A 126 -7.04 9.21 28.74
CA ARG A 126 -6.89 7.80 29.11
C ARG A 126 -7.40 6.88 28.00
N ASP A 127 -8.59 7.14 27.48
CA ASP A 127 -9.20 6.32 26.43
C ASP A 127 -8.37 6.36 25.15
N ARG A 128 -7.82 7.54 24.80
CA ARG A 128 -6.88 7.69 23.69
C ARG A 128 -5.60 6.88 23.92
N ALA A 129 -5.01 6.97 25.11
CA ALA A 129 -3.80 6.21 25.45
C ALA A 129 -4.03 4.68 25.46
N LEU A 130 -5.27 4.23 25.69
CA LEU A 130 -5.66 2.82 25.68
C LEU A 130 -6.19 2.34 24.30
N ARG A 131 -5.93 3.09 23.22
CA ARG A 131 -6.36 2.74 21.84
C ARG A 131 -7.88 2.66 21.63
N LEU A 132 -8.71 3.02 22.61
CA LEU A 132 -10.16 2.80 22.53
C LEU A 132 -10.83 3.48 21.32
N PRO A 133 -10.50 4.73 20.94
CA PRO A 133 -11.06 5.35 19.75
C PRO A 133 -10.78 4.56 18.47
N TRP A 134 -9.56 4.04 18.31
CA TRP A 134 -9.18 3.25 17.13
C TRP A 134 -9.88 1.91 17.09
N LEU A 135 -9.96 1.18 18.21
CA LEU A 135 -10.69 -0.09 18.29
C LEU A 135 -12.18 0.09 17.96
N ASN A 136 -12.79 1.16 18.47
CA ASN A 136 -14.17 1.50 18.16
C ASN A 136 -14.38 1.87 16.69
N ALA A 137 -13.40 2.51 16.04
CA ALA A 137 -13.48 2.85 14.63
C ALA A 137 -13.32 1.59 13.75
N THR A 138 -12.28 0.79 13.97
CA THR A 138 -11.98 -0.38 13.15
C THR A 138 -13.01 -1.49 13.32
N SER A 139 -13.59 -1.69 14.50
CA SER A 139 -14.67 -2.68 14.72
C SER A 139 -15.96 -2.38 13.95
N ARG A 140 -16.14 -1.15 13.49
CA ARG A 140 -17.31 -0.73 12.68
C ARG A 140 -17.04 -0.85 11.18
N MET A 141 -15.82 -1.14 10.76
CA MET A 141 -15.44 -1.25 9.37
C MET A 141 -15.66 -2.70 8.91
N PRO A 142 -16.63 -2.97 8.02
CA PRO A 142 -16.92 -4.34 7.59
C PRO A 142 -15.84 -4.86 6.64
N GLY A 143 -15.53 -6.14 6.77
CA GLY A 143 -14.70 -6.84 5.78
C GLY A 143 -15.39 -6.84 4.41
N ARG A 144 -14.62 -6.57 3.36
CA ARG A 144 -15.12 -6.48 1.98
C ARG A 144 -14.01 -6.62 0.97
N THR A 145 -14.39 -6.81 -0.28
CA THR A 145 -13.47 -6.78 -1.42
C THR A 145 -13.57 -5.41 -2.08
N VAL A 146 -12.43 -4.74 -2.29
CA VAL A 146 -12.35 -3.44 -2.95
C VAL A 146 -11.51 -3.59 -4.21
N ALA A 147 -12.12 -3.32 -5.37
CA ALA A 147 -11.39 -3.22 -6.62
C ALA A 147 -10.73 -1.84 -6.71
N GLY A 148 -9.48 -1.80 -7.16
CA GLY A 148 -8.81 -0.58 -7.58
C GLY A 148 -9.42 -0.01 -8.86
N PRO A 149 -9.00 1.19 -9.27
CA PRO A 149 -9.43 1.77 -10.52
C PRO A 149 -8.95 0.88 -11.68
N PRO A 150 -9.72 0.76 -12.77
CA PRO A 150 -9.30 -0.05 -13.92
C PRO A 150 -7.98 0.46 -14.49
N ARG A 151 -7.04 -0.45 -14.76
CA ARG A 151 -5.82 -0.14 -15.51
C ARG A 151 -6.17 -0.09 -17.00
N LEU A 152 -6.05 1.09 -17.59
CA LEU A 152 -6.32 1.30 -19.01
C LEU A 152 -5.01 1.54 -19.78
N VAL A 153 -4.93 1.00 -21.00
CA VAL A 153 -3.75 1.12 -21.86
C VAL A 153 -3.98 2.22 -22.90
N ALA A 154 -3.39 3.40 -22.68
CA ALA A 154 -3.40 4.45 -23.69
C ALA A 154 -2.46 4.12 -24.86
N ARG A 155 -2.92 4.38 -26.09
CA ARG A 155 -2.17 4.21 -27.35
C ARG A 155 -2.15 5.53 -28.11
N TRP A 156 -1.01 5.87 -28.71
CA TRP A 156 -0.91 7.02 -29.61
C TRP A 156 0.16 6.77 -30.68
N THR A 157 0.09 7.55 -31.75
CA THR A 157 1.11 7.59 -32.81
C THR A 157 1.69 8.98 -32.91
N LEU A 158 2.90 9.10 -33.49
CA LEU A 158 3.52 10.40 -33.72
C LEU A 158 2.63 11.25 -34.64
N GLY A 159 2.14 12.38 -34.12
CA GLY A 159 1.22 13.27 -34.84
C GLY A 159 -0.24 12.80 -34.87
N GLY A 160 -0.56 11.67 -34.24
CA GLY A 160 -1.92 11.16 -34.09
C GLY A 160 -2.54 11.47 -32.72
N PRO A 161 -3.84 11.14 -32.54
CA PRO A 161 -4.54 11.30 -31.27
C PRO A 161 -4.11 10.25 -30.23
N ILE A 162 -4.43 10.51 -28.97
CA ILE A 162 -4.38 9.48 -27.91
C ILE A 162 -5.70 8.75 -27.90
N VAL A 163 -5.64 7.43 -27.92
CA VAL A 163 -6.79 6.53 -27.80
C VAL A 163 -6.62 5.71 -26.53
N VAL A 164 -7.57 5.80 -25.62
CA VAL A 164 -7.69 4.89 -24.48
C VAL A 164 -8.83 3.94 -24.80
N PRO A 165 -8.56 2.67 -25.17
CA PRO A 165 -9.60 1.68 -25.37
C PRO A 165 -10.28 1.43 -24.02
N ASP A 166 -11.60 1.55 -24.00
CA ASP A 166 -12.43 1.13 -22.88
C ASP A 166 -13.30 -0.02 -23.37
N ASP A 167 -13.14 -1.18 -22.74
CA ASP A 167 -13.80 -2.44 -23.07
C ASP A 167 -15.33 -2.35 -22.93
N THR A 168 -15.83 -1.32 -22.25
CA THR A 168 -17.23 -1.17 -21.89
C THR A 168 -17.95 -0.07 -22.66
N HIS A 169 -17.31 1.05 -23.03
CA HIS A 169 -17.94 2.12 -23.81
C HIS A 169 -16.92 3.00 -24.55
N ALA A 170 -17.13 3.22 -25.86
CA ALA A 170 -16.49 4.18 -26.77
C ALA A 170 -15.09 4.71 -26.39
N ASP A 171 -14.08 4.33 -27.18
CA ASP A 171 -12.71 4.86 -27.13
C ASP A 171 -12.64 6.33 -26.71
N LEU A 172 -11.93 6.61 -25.61
CA LEU A 172 -11.66 7.98 -25.20
C LEU A 172 -10.54 8.55 -26.07
N VAL A 173 -10.89 9.55 -26.88
CA VAL A 173 -9.97 10.16 -27.84
C VAL A 173 -9.56 11.56 -27.37
N ALA A 174 -8.27 11.74 -27.04
CA ALA A 174 -7.71 13.05 -26.78
C ALA A 174 -7.35 13.74 -28.11
N PRO A 175 -7.78 15.00 -28.36
CA PRO A 175 -7.45 15.70 -29.59
C PRO A 175 -5.99 16.16 -29.61
N GLY A 176 -5.39 16.09 -30.78
CA GLY A 176 -4.15 16.79 -31.13
C GLY A 176 -3.02 15.87 -31.58
N PRO A 177 -2.08 16.40 -32.37
CA PRO A 177 -0.88 15.66 -32.75
C PRO A 177 0.04 15.50 -31.54
N ILE A 178 0.11 14.29 -31.00
CA ILE A 178 1.08 13.96 -29.94
C ILE A 178 2.43 13.68 -30.59
N ALA A 179 3.38 14.59 -30.36
CA ALA A 179 4.74 14.45 -30.91
C ALA A 179 5.72 13.78 -29.93
N THR A 180 5.37 13.69 -28.65
CA THR A 180 6.29 13.32 -27.55
C THR A 180 5.52 12.65 -26.42
N GLU A 181 6.20 11.78 -25.67
CA GLU A 181 5.66 11.15 -24.45
C GLU A 181 5.17 12.16 -23.41
N GLU A 182 5.91 13.24 -23.17
CA GLU A 182 5.55 14.27 -22.18
C GLU A 182 4.19 14.92 -22.51
N ARG A 183 3.98 15.27 -23.79
CA ARG A 183 2.67 15.75 -24.28
C ARG A 183 1.57 14.70 -24.16
N ALA A 184 1.89 13.42 -24.32
CA ALA A 184 0.93 12.34 -24.08
C ALA A 184 0.48 12.32 -22.62
N ARG A 185 1.44 12.43 -21.69
CA ARG A 185 1.20 12.49 -20.24
C ARG A 185 0.35 13.70 -19.86
N GLU A 186 0.68 14.89 -20.36
CA GLU A 186 -0.11 16.10 -20.11
C GLU A 186 -1.54 16.02 -20.64
N ALA A 187 -1.74 15.41 -21.81
CA ALA A 187 -3.06 15.22 -22.39
C ALA A 187 -3.89 14.19 -21.58
N LEU A 188 -3.28 13.07 -21.17
CA LEU A 188 -3.90 12.08 -20.30
C LEU A 188 -4.26 12.66 -18.92
N ALA A 189 -3.36 13.45 -18.32
CA ALA A 189 -3.61 14.13 -17.05
C ALA A 189 -4.79 15.11 -17.14
N ARG A 190 -4.93 15.84 -18.26
CA ARG A 190 -6.10 16.72 -18.51
C ARG A 190 -7.40 15.96 -18.66
N LEU A 191 -7.34 14.69 -19.06
CA LEU A 191 -8.49 13.78 -19.13
C LEU A 191 -8.75 13.05 -17.79
N GLY A 192 -7.99 13.37 -16.74
CA GLY A 192 -8.16 12.78 -15.41
C GLY A 192 -7.42 11.45 -15.20
N PHE A 193 -6.56 11.03 -16.13
CA PHE A 193 -5.75 9.83 -15.97
C PHE A 193 -4.48 10.12 -15.16
N ALA A 194 -4.18 9.25 -14.20
CA ALA A 194 -2.90 9.20 -13.51
C ALA A 194 -2.00 8.10 -14.13
N GLN A 195 -0.69 8.34 -14.15
CA GLN A 195 0.28 7.35 -14.62
C GLN A 195 0.49 6.26 -13.55
N GLY A 196 0.31 5.00 -13.92
CA GLY A 196 0.61 3.86 -13.05
C GLY A 196 2.12 3.62 -12.92
N PRO A 197 2.58 2.93 -11.85
CA PRO A 197 4.00 2.64 -11.61
C PRO A 197 4.63 1.75 -12.70
N ASP A 198 3.84 0.90 -13.35
CA ASP A 198 4.29 -0.04 -14.39
C ASP A 198 4.21 0.53 -15.82
N TRP A 199 4.06 1.84 -15.95
CA TRP A 199 3.95 2.46 -17.26
C TRP A 199 5.24 2.21 -18.08
N ARG A 200 5.09 1.59 -19.25
CA ARG A 200 6.17 1.39 -20.22
C ARG A 200 5.72 1.91 -21.58
N ALA A 201 6.53 2.79 -22.18
CA ALA A 201 6.37 3.13 -23.59
C ALA A 201 6.51 1.85 -24.44
N PRO A 202 5.49 1.46 -25.23
CA PRO A 202 5.66 0.38 -26.19
C PRO A 202 6.70 0.82 -27.23
N GLY A 203 7.91 0.26 -27.16
CA GLY A 203 9.03 0.60 -28.05
C GLY A 203 10.30 1.12 -27.36
N GLY A 204 10.30 1.29 -26.03
CA GLY A 204 11.57 1.38 -25.30
C GLY A 204 12.30 0.05 -25.43
N SER A 205 13.45 0.05 -26.10
CA SER A 205 14.20 -1.14 -26.52
C SER A 205 14.30 -2.23 -25.44
N CYS A 206 13.58 -3.33 -25.63
CA CYS A 206 13.79 -4.60 -24.91
C CYS A 206 15.00 -5.38 -25.46
N TRP A 207 16.11 -4.71 -25.75
CA TRP A 207 17.35 -5.37 -26.13
C TRP A 207 18.49 -4.87 -25.25
N PRO A 208 19.25 -5.77 -24.58
CA PRO A 208 20.60 -5.43 -24.19
C PRO A 208 21.39 -5.25 -25.49
N THR A 209 21.55 -4.00 -25.92
CA THR A 209 22.49 -3.62 -26.96
C THR A 209 23.65 -2.93 -26.26
N SER A 210 24.92 -3.25 -26.48
CA SER A 210 25.62 -4.24 -27.30
C SER A 210 27.11 -3.90 -27.10
N THR A 211 28.03 -4.87 -27.09
CA THR A 211 29.17 -4.84 -28.03
C THR A 211 29.98 -6.13 -27.99
N ALA A 212 29.82 -6.93 -29.04
CA ALA A 212 30.96 -7.65 -29.59
C ALA A 212 31.91 -6.63 -30.22
N ALA A 213 33.18 -6.65 -29.82
CA ALA A 213 34.22 -5.90 -30.51
C ALA A 213 34.69 -6.67 -31.75
N PRO A 214 34.88 -6.02 -32.91
CA PRO A 214 35.51 -6.65 -34.07
C PRO A 214 37.03 -6.79 -33.85
N ALA A 215 37.58 -7.87 -34.38
CA ALA A 215 39.02 -8.06 -34.54
C ALA A 215 39.60 -7.09 -35.58
N THR A 216 40.76 -6.51 -35.28
CA THR A 216 41.71 -6.03 -36.28
C THR A 216 43.09 -6.56 -35.93
N ALA A 217 43.65 -7.29 -36.90
CA ALA A 217 45.04 -7.67 -36.97
C ALA A 217 45.92 -6.45 -37.31
N ALA A 218 47.10 -6.40 -36.68
CA ALA A 218 48.36 -5.95 -37.26
C ALA A 218 49.49 -6.68 -36.53
#